data_AF-A0A1G8YHQ2-F1
#
_entry.id   AF-A0A1G8YHQ2-F1
#
_cell.length_a   1.000
_cell.length_b   1.000
_cell.length_c   1.000
_cell.angle_alpha   90.00
_cell.angle_beta   90.00
_cell.angle_gamma   90.00
#
_symmetry.space_group_name_H-M   'P 1'
#
loop_
_entity.id
_entity.type
_entity.pdbx_description
1 polymer ?
#
loop_
_entity_poly.entity_id
_entity_poly.type
_entity_poly.pdbx_seq_one_letter_code
_entity_poly.pdbx_strand_id
1 'polypeptide(L)'
;MDGAHLEPRAADDFVAQLTPPKGDALAGWQPRPCGGGVPECAAFTTTETAARDAMTKSLADLTQIFEAFKQVATACRNDYMNTDVARADQIARARDHISGKG
;
A
#
# COMPACT_ATOMS: atom_id res chain seq x y z
N MET A 1 28.08 -8.05 -6.20
CA MET A 1 26.67 -7.60 -6.14
C MET A 1 26.69 -6.32 -5.34
N ASP A 2 26.47 -5.18 -5.98
CA ASP A 2 26.36 -3.91 -5.29
C ASP A 2 25.16 -3.99 -4.36
N GLY A 3 25.40 -3.93 -3.05
CA GLY A 3 24.36 -4.02 -2.05
C GLY A 3 23.36 -2.89 -2.28
N ALA A 4 22.07 -3.22 -2.36
CA ALA A 4 21.03 -2.22 -2.48
C ALA A 4 21.13 -1.25 -1.30
N HIS A 5 21.56 -0.02 -1.56
CA HIS A 5 21.60 1.03 -0.56
C HIS A 5 20.21 1.68 -0.54
N LEU A 6 19.43 1.37 0.49
CA LEU A 6 18.16 2.02 0.75
C LEU A 6 18.42 3.17 1.72
N GLU A 7 18.19 4.40 1.31
CA GLU A 7 18.22 5.52 2.26
C GLU A 7 17.07 5.37 3.26
N PRO A 8 17.32 5.34 4.59
CA PRO A 8 16.28 5.13 5.60
C PRO A 8 15.08 6.07 5.45
N ARG A 9 15.35 7.35 5.15
CA ARG A 9 14.30 8.36 4.93
C ARG A 9 13.45 8.05 3.70
N ALA A 10 14.07 7.58 2.62
CA ALA A 10 13.33 7.20 1.41
C ALA A 10 12.42 5.99 1.66
N ALA A 11 12.85 5.04 2.51
CA ALA A 11 12.05 3.88 2.89
C ALA A 11 10.84 4.29 3.76
N ASP A 12 11.04 5.19 4.73
CA ASP A 12 9.95 5.74 5.54
C ASP A 12 8.95 6.55 4.69
N ASP A 13 9.46 7.43 3.82
CA ASP A 13 8.64 8.23 2.91
C ASP A 13 7.82 7.35 1.96
N PHE A 14 8.41 6.25 1.47
CA PHE A 14 7.71 5.29 0.63
C PHE A 14 6.53 4.64 1.36
N VAL A 15 6.76 4.10 2.57
CA VAL A 15 5.70 3.48 3.38
C VAL A 15 4.61 4.49 3.77
N ALA A 16 5.00 5.74 4.05
CA ALA A 16 4.07 6.81 4.37
C ALA A 16 3.16 7.18 3.18
N GLN A 17 3.70 7.18 1.96
CA GLN A 17 2.96 7.50 0.74
C GLN A 17 1.99 6.40 0.30
N LEU A 18 2.16 5.15 0.77
CA LEU A 18 1.21 4.07 0.53
C LEU A 18 -0.11 4.33 1.25
N THR A 19 -1.04 4.91 0.50
CA THR A 19 -2.41 5.21 0.91
C THR A 19 -3.36 4.32 0.12
N PRO A 20 -4.14 3.44 0.77
CA PRO A 20 -5.12 2.63 0.07
C PRO A 20 -6.24 3.52 -0.50
N PRO A 21 -6.87 3.12 -1.62
CA PRO A 21 -8.09 3.76 -2.07
C PRO A 21 -9.19 3.62 -1.01
N LYS A 22 -10.17 4.53 -1.02
CA LYS A 22 -11.34 4.43 -0.15
C LYS A 22 -12.28 3.35 -0.69
N GLY A 23 -12.34 2.21 -0.01
CA GLY A 23 -13.22 1.09 -0.37
C GLY A 23 -14.72 1.43 -0.39
N ASP A 24 -15.12 2.50 0.29
CA ASP A 24 -16.50 2.96 0.45
C ASP A 24 -16.88 4.13 -0.47
N ALA A 25 -16.05 4.49 -1.46
CA ALA A 25 -16.26 5.67 -2.30
C ALA A 25 -17.62 5.69 -3.03
N LEU A 26 -18.29 4.55 -3.18
CA LEU A 26 -19.60 4.38 -3.83
C LEU A 26 -20.74 3.98 -2.88
N ALA A 27 -20.54 4.07 -1.56
CA ALA A 27 -21.51 3.59 -0.56
C ALA A 27 -22.88 4.28 -0.65
N GLY A 28 -22.93 5.55 -1.05
CA GLY A 28 -24.17 6.33 -1.20
C GLY A 28 -24.72 6.44 -2.62
N TRP A 29 -24.03 5.87 -3.61
CA TRP A 29 -24.49 5.95 -5.00
C TRP A 29 -25.65 4.99 -5.22
N GLN A 30 -26.72 5.48 -5.86
CA GLN A 30 -27.84 4.66 -6.31
C GLN A 30 -28.21 5.03 -7.75
N PRO A 31 -28.62 4.03 -8.56
CA PRO A 31 -29.16 4.30 -9.88
C PRO A 31 -30.41 5.16 -9.78
N ARG A 32 -30.61 6.08 -10.73
CA ARG A 32 -31.88 6.83 -10.79
C ARG A 32 -32.99 5.92 -11.31
N PRO A 33 -34.21 6.01 -10.74
CA PRO A 33 -35.35 5.28 -11.25
C PRO A 33 -35.67 5.72 -12.68
N CYS A 34 -36.08 4.76 -13.51
CA CYS A 34 -36.51 5.01 -14.87
C CYS A 34 -37.82 5.80 -14.91
N GLY A 35 -37.78 7.01 -15.49
CA GLY A 35 -38.97 7.82 -15.76
C GLY A 35 -39.40 7.71 -17.23
N GLY A 36 -40.70 7.80 -17.49
CA GLY A 36 -41.23 8.06 -18.84
C GLY A 36 -41.42 6.85 -19.75
N GLY A 37 -41.36 5.61 -19.24
CA GLY A 37 -41.75 4.41 -20.00
C GLY A 37 -40.80 3.99 -21.13
N VAL A 38 -39.55 4.48 -21.11
CA VAL A 38 -38.52 4.14 -22.11
C VAL A 38 -38.03 2.70 -21.87
N PRO A 39 -38.24 1.76 -22.82
CA PRO A 39 -37.92 0.34 -22.63
C PRO A 39 -36.44 0.07 -22.32
N GLU A 40 -35.54 0.83 -22.94
CA GLU A 40 -34.08 0.70 -22.78
C GLU A 40 -33.59 1.11 -21.40
N CYS A 41 -34.39 1.90 -20.67
CA CYS A 41 -33.98 2.42 -19.38
C CYS A 41 -33.77 1.30 -18.34
N ALA A 42 -34.63 0.27 -18.33
CA ALA A 42 -34.47 -0.84 -17.39
C ALA A 42 -33.15 -1.61 -17.60
N ALA A 43 -32.75 -1.79 -18.86
CA ALA A 43 -31.47 -2.41 -19.20
C ALA A 43 -30.29 -1.52 -18.81
N PHE A 44 -30.41 -0.20 -19.01
CA PHE A 44 -29.40 0.77 -18.59
C PHE A 44 -29.19 0.76 -17.07
N THR A 45 -30.26 0.87 -16.28
CA THR A 45 -30.19 0.85 -14.80
C THR A 45 -29.59 -0.45 -14.26
N THR A 46 -29.91 -1.59 -14.89
CA THR A 46 -29.31 -2.89 -14.53
C THR A 46 -27.80 -2.89 -14.77
N THR A 47 -27.38 -2.38 -15.93
CA THR A 47 -25.96 -2.28 -16.30
C THR A 47 -25.22 -1.31 -15.38
N GLU A 48 -25.84 -0.17 -15.04
CA GLU A 48 -25.30 0.83 -14.12
C GLU A 48 -25.07 0.25 -12.72
N THR A 49 -26.03 -0.54 -12.23
CA THR A 49 -25.94 -1.23 -10.93
C THR A 49 -24.81 -2.25 -10.94
N ALA A 50 -24.73 -3.09 -11.97
CA ALA A 50 -23.67 -4.08 -12.12
C ALA A 50 -22.28 -3.44 -12.20
N ALA A 51 -22.15 -2.32 -12.94
CA ALA A 51 -20.91 -1.57 -13.03
C ALA A 51 -20.49 -1.00 -11.66
N ARG A 52 -21.44 -0.44 -10.90
CA ARG A 52 -21.18 0.07 -9.55
C ARG A 52 -20.75 -1.04 -8.58
N ASP A 53 -21.41 -2.20 -8.61
CA ASP A 53 -21.05 -3.32 -7.75
C ASP A 53 -19.65 -3.85 -8.11
N ALA A 54 -19.33 -3.95 -9.41
CA ALA A 54 -17.99 -4.32 -9.88
C ALA A 54 -16.92 -3.32 -9.41
N MET A 55 -17.16 -2.01 -9.57
CA MET A 55 -16.23 -0.97 -9.09
C MET A 55 -16.06 -1.01 -7.57
N THR A 56 -17.15 -1.19 -6.82
CA THR A 56 -17.11 -1.31 -5.35
C THR A 56 -16.24 -2.50 -4.93
N LYS A 57 -16.43 -3.65 -5.59
CA LYS A 57 -15.57 -4.82 -5.36
C LYS A 57 -14.11 -4.52 -5.69
N SER A 58 -13.82 -3.91 -6.83
CA SER A 58 -12.45 -3.57 -7.21
C SER A 58 -11.78 -2.62 -6.22
N LEU A 59 -12.50 -1.63 -5.68
CA LEU A 59 -11.97 -0.72 -4.66
C LEU A 59 -11.67 -1.45 -3.34
N ALA A 60 -12.53 -2.39 -2.93
CA ALA A 60 -12.30 -3.23 -1.76
C ALA A 60 -11.08 -4.15 -1.95
N ASP A 61 -10.98 -4.82 -3.09
CA ASP A 61 -9.85 -5.70 -3.43
C ASP A 61 -8.53 -4.90 -3.47
N LEU A 62 -8.53 -3.70 -4.06
CA LEU A 62 -7.37 -2.80 -4.07
C LEU A 62 -6.98 -2.33 -2.66
N THR A 63 -7.95 -2.05 -1.79
CA THR A 63 -7.70 -1.68 -0.39
C THR A 63 -6.90 -2.78 0.31
N GLN A 64 -7.33 -4.03 0.18
CA GLN A 64 -6.66 -5.19 0.77
C GLN A 64 -5.24 -5.39 0.20
N ILE A 65 -5.07 -5.22 -1.12
CA ILE A 65 -3.76 -5.33 -1.76
C ILE A 65 -2.80 -4.26 -1.25
N PHE A 66 -3.26 -3.02 -1.10
CA PHE A 66 -2.44 -1.92 -0.58
C PHE A 66 -2.05 -2.15 0.89
N GLU A 67 -2.97 -2.66 1.71
CA GLU A 67 -2.66 -3.03 3.10
C GLU A 67 -1.59 -4.12 3.17
N ALA A 68 -1.74 -5.19 2.39
CA ALA A 68 -0.75 -6.27 2.32
C ALA A 68 0.61 -5.76 1.81
N PHE A 69 0.61 -4.93 0.76
CA PHE A 69 1.83 -4.34 0.23
C PHE A 69 2.52 -3.42 1.24
N LYS A 70 1.76 -2.62 1.99
CA LYS A 70 2.29 -1.75 3.05
C LYS A 70 2.92 -2.55 4.19
N GLN A 71 2.33 -3.69 4.56
CA GLN A 71 2.92 -4.60 5.55
C GLN A 71 4.27 -5.15 5.07
N VAL A 72 4.35 -5.61 3.82
CA VAL A 72 5.61 -6.09 3.23
C VAL A 72 6.65 -4.97 3.16
N ALA A 73 6.29 -3.79 2.67
CA ALA A 73 7.20 -2.64 2.60
C ALA A 73 7.74 -2.24 3.98
N THR A 74 6.89 -2.26 5.01
CA THR A 74 7.29 -1.99 6.40
C THR A 74 8.25 -3.06 6.92
N ALA A 75 8.01 -4.33 6.60
CA ALA A 75 8.89 -5.43 6.98
C ALA A 75 10.28 -5.29 6.31
N CYS A 76 10.32 -5.00 5.01
CA CYS A 76 11.57 -4.75 4.28
C CYS A 76 12.36 -3.56 4.87
N ARG A 77 11.67 -2.47 5.22
CA ARG A 77 12.29 -1.33 5.91
C ARG A 77 12.92 -1.76 7.23
N ASN A 78 12.18 -2.49 8.06
CA ASN A 78 12.67 -2.93 9.38
C ASN A 78 13.90 -3.83 9.24
N ASP A 79 13.87 -4.76 8.28
CA ASP A 79 15.00 -5.66 8.01
C ASP A 79 16.26 -4.89 7.56
N TYR A 80 16.09 -3.90 6.68
CA TYR A 80 17.18 -3.02 6.26
C TYR A 80 17.78 -2.26 7.45
N MET A 81 16.96 -1.63 8.28
CA MET A 81 17.43 -0.85 9.44
C MET A 81 18.12 -1.74 10.47
N ASN A 82 17.60 -2.94 10.73
CA ASN A 82 18.23 -3.88 11.64
C ASN A 82 19.60 -4.36 11.13
N THR A 83 19.70 -4.61 9.82
CA THR A 83 20.96 -5.00 9.18
C THR A 83 22.00 -3.87 9.23
N ASP A 84 21.57 -2.63 8.99
CA ASP A 84 22.46 -1.46 9.04
C ASP A 84 22.97 -1.20 10.46
N VAL A 85 22.10 -1.29 11.47
CA VAL A 85 22.48 -1.20 12.90
C VAL A 85 23.47 -2.32 13.26
N ALA A 86 23.20 -3.57 12.87
CA ALA A 86 24.09 -4.68 13.14
C ALA A 86 25.47 -4.49 12.49
N ARG A 87 25.52 -3.90 11.29
CA ARG A 87 26.77 -3.57 10.59
C ARG A 87 27.51 -2.41 11.25
N ALA A 88 26.81 -1.37 11.69
CA ALA A 88 27.40 -0.25 12.43
C ALA A 88 28.03 -0.74 13.75
N ASP A 89 27.36 -1.63 14.48
CA ASP A 89 27.87 -2.27 15.69
C ASP A 89 29.15 -3.07 15.45
N GLN A 90 29.21 -3.83 14.35
CA GLN A 90 30.42 -4.58 13.98
C GLN A 90 31.60 -3.65 13.69
N ILE A 91 31.36 -2.55 12.97
CA ILE A 91 32.39 -1.54 12.69
C ILE A 91 32.88 -0.88 13.98
N ALA A 92 31.96 -0.53 14.89
CA ALA A 92 32.31 0.05 16.19
C ALA A 92 33.19 -0.89 17.03
N ARG A 93 32.79 -2.17 17.14
CA ARG A 93 33.57 -3.19 17.87
C ARG A 93 34.94 -3.42 17.24
N ALA A 94 35.02 -3.49 15.92
CA ALA A 94 36.29 -3.63 15.21
C ALA A 94 37.21 -2.43 15.45
N ARG A 95 36.66 -1.21 15.46
CA ARG A 95 37.41 0.02 15.77
C ARG A 95 37.95 0.03 17.20
N ASP A 96 37.15 -0.41 18.17
CA ASP A 96 37.57 -0.47 19.57
C ASP A 96 38.68 -1.51 19.79
N HIS A 97 38.62 -2.64 19.07
CA HIS A 97 39.67 -3.65 19.05
C HIS A 97 40.98 -3.14 18.43
N ILE A 98 40.91 -2.36 17.35
CA ILE A 98 42.08 -1.75 16.70
C ILE A 98 42.68 -0.63 17.57
N SER A 99 41.85 0.08 18.34
CA SER A 99 42.29 1.23 19.16
C SER A 99 42.85 0.84 20.53
N GLY A 100 42.95 -0.45 20.85
CA GLY A 100 43.58 -0.93 22.09
C GLY A 100 42.87 -0.52 23.38
N LYS A 101 41.56 -0.21 23.32
CA LYS A 101 40.73 -0.01 24.51
C LYS A 101 40.02 -1.32 24.84
N GLY A 102 40.76 -2.24 25.45
CA GLY A 102 40.22 -3.37 26.21
C GLY A 102 40.04 -3.00 27.68
#